data_AF-A0A931HTN2-F1
#
_entry.id   AF-A0A931HTN2-F1
#
_cell.length_a   1.000
_cell.length_b   1.000
_cell.length_c   1.000
_cell.angle_alpha   90.00
_cell.angle_beta   90.00
_cell.angle_gamma   90.00
#
_symmetry.space_group_name_H-M   'P 1'
#
loop_
_entity.id
_entity.type
_entity.pdbx_description
1 polymer ?
#
loop_
_entity_poly.entity_id
_entity_poly.type
_entity_poly.pdbx_seq_one_letter_code
_entity_poly.pdbx_strand_id
1 'polypeptide(L)'
;MKAKGLISLSLALSVTLFPSIAGADSHAHSHSHQEAIDSQGNQVEISDVLPKAEIERKQTFDVPALVEEASNADILNENGVKIGEKVIEKTKGNLLDQLLGQNDSKETQKNREAGLCLFGCSGGGDDGSGSGGGDDTSGDRTATVLIAADEEYRAARSDWQTFTQNIVENADNAFVRDHGIDLEVQAFAQWSSEGNNASEILQDLDQDWNGQGYDFVVGFTKDANFNAGGIAYVYQSSPYGSAVSVNLDQGAENTWRAAQHEFSHNYGLGHDAQGSGIECIMNYDYSYEVDYWDQEHDDEIQAHKAWYGN
;
A
#
# COMPACT_ATOMS: atom_id res chain seq x y z
N MET A 1 30.16 -57.47 -11.90
CA MET A 1 28.79 -57.73 -12.41
C MET A 1 27.84 -56.87 -11.60
N LYS A 2 27.53 -55.64 -12.05
CA LYS A 2 26.26 -55.23 -12.71
C LYS A 2 24.99 -55.66 -11.95
N ALA A 3 24.31 -54.69 -11.34
CA ALA A 3 22.87 -54.48 -11.47
C ALA A 3 22.54 -53.01 -11.16
N LYS A 4 22.05 -52.30 -12.18
CA LYS A 4 21.41 -50.97 -12.07
C LYS A 4 19.91 -51.22 -11.99
N GLY A 5 19.20 -50.52 -11.11
CA GLY A 5 17.75 -50.39 -11.14
C GLY A 5 17.41 -48.92 -11.35
N LEU A 6 16.83 -48.60 -12.52
CA LEU A 6 16.25 -47.30 -12.85
C LEU A 6 14.74 -47.42 -12.65
N ILE A 7 14.16 -46.54 -11.83
CA ILE A 7 12.72 -46.37 -11.70
C ILE A 7 12.35 -45.18 -12.59
N SER A 8 11.51 -45.44 -13.60
CA SER A 8 10.93 -44.43 -14.50
C SER A 8 9.60 -43.97 -13.90
N LEU A 9 9.46 -42.68 -13.63
CA LEU A 9 8.21 -42.05 -13.21
C LEU A 9 7.64 -41.28 -14.41
N SER A 10 6.49 -41.71 -14.91
CA SER A 10 5.78 -41.04 -16.01
C SER A 10 4.78 -40.05 -15.42
N LEU A 11 4.97 -38.75 -15.69
CA LEU A 11 4.03 -37.69 -15.36
C LEU A 11 3.11 -37.46 -16.57
N ALA A 12 1.80 -37.63 -16.39
CA ALA A 12 0.81 -37.33 -17.42
C ALA A 12 0.33 -35.88 -17.25
N LEU A 13 0.59 -35.04 -18.26
CA LEU A 13 0.16 -33.64 -18.32
C LEU A 13 -1.24 -33.58 -18.97
N SER A 14 -2.25 -33.17 -18.19
CA SER A 14 -3.60 -32.92 -18.68
C SER A 14 -3.75 -31.46 -19.07
N VAL A 15 -3.83 -31.17 -20.38
CA VAL A 15 -4.12 -29.85 -20.91
C VAL A 15 -5.63 -29.72 -21.10
N THR A 16 -6.28 -28.85 -20.34
CA THR A 16 -7.66 -28.42 -20.59
C THR A 16 -7.67 -27.14 -21.40
N LEU A 17 -8.27 -27.19 -22.59
CA LEU A 17 -8.54 -26.03 -23.45
C LEU A 17 -9.92 -25.46 -23.09
N PHE A 18 -9.97 -24.21 -22.66
CA PHE A 18 -11.22 -23.44 -22.56
C PHE A 18 -11.48 -22.68 -23.87
N PRO A 19 -12.72 -22.65 -24.38
CA PRO A 19 -13.09 -21.81 -25.52
C PRO A 19 -13.39 -20.38 -25.05
N SER A 20 -12.69 -19.40 -25.63
CA SER A 20 -13.00 -17.98 -25.52
C SER A 20 -14.13 -17.61 -26.47
N ILE A 21 -15.21 -17.03 -25.92
CA ILE A 21 -16.32 -16.42 -26.67
C ILE A 21 -15.98 -14.94 -26.84
N ALA A 22 -15.88 -14.49 -28.09
CA ALA A 22 -15.74 -13.07 -28.43
C ALA A 22 -17.09 -12.36 -28.27
N GLY A 23 -17.17 -11.41 -27.34
CA GLY A 23 -18.26 -10.45 -27.17
C GLY A 23 -17.86 -9.07 -27.70
N ALA A 24 -18.81 -8.37 -28.30
CA ALA A 24 -18.62 -7.19 -29.14
C ALA A 24 -18.27 -5.90 -28.39
N ASP A 25 -17.56 -5.02 -29.10
CA ASP A 25 -17.12 -3.68 -28.73
C ASP A 25 -18.25 -2.75 -28.26
N SER A 26 -18.05 -2.15 -27.08
CA SER A 26 -18.63 -0.86 -26.72
C SER A 26 -17.54 0.02 -26.12
N HIS A 27 -17.31 1.19 -26.74
CA HIS A 27 -16.41 2.24 -26.26
C HIS A 27 -16.93 2.84 -24.94
N ALA A 28 -16.64 2.15 -23.83
CA ALA A 28 -16.34 2.76 -22.54
C ALA A 28 -14.84 2.55 -22.33
N HIS A 29 -14.14 3.47 -21.65
CA HIS A 29 -12.81 3.20 -21.15
C HIS A 29 -12.94 2.09 -20.10
N SER A 30 -12.95 0.85 -20.58
CA SER A 30 -12.92 -0.36 -19.78
C SER A 30 -11.50 -0.46 -19.25
N HIS A 31 -11.30 0.04 -18.03
CA HIS A 31 -10.15 -0.31 -17.22
C HIS A 31 -10.15 -1.84 -17.10
N SER A 32 -9.21 -2.47 -17.80
CA SER A 32 -9.11 -3.91 -17.89
C SER A 32 -8.31 -4.37 -16.69
N HIS A 33 -8.96 -4.48 -15.53
CA HIS A 33 -8.34 -5.05 -14.35
C HIS A 33 -7.91 -6.49 -14.67
N GLN A 34 -6.61 -6.74 -14.60
CA GLN A 34 -6.08 -8.08 -14.82
C GLN A 34 -6.20 -8.85 -13.51
N GLU A 35 -7.16 -9.77 -13.45
CA GLU A 35 -7.24 -10.75 -12.37
C GLU A 35 -5.98 -11.63 -12.38
N ALA A 36 -5.40 -11.82 -11.20
CA ALA A 36 -4.24 -12.64 -10.96
C ALA A 36 -4.36 -13.42 -9.64
N ILE A 37 -3.42 -14.33 -9.44
CA ILE A 37 -3.22 -15.02 -8.17
C ILE A 37 -1.82 -14.63 -7.69
N ASP A 38 -1.73 -14.05 -6.50
CA ASP A 38 -0.44 -13.71 -5.90
C ASP A 38 0.31 -14.97 -5.41
N SER A 39 1.55 -14.80 -4.96
CA SER A 39 2.40 -15.90 -4.48
C SER A 39 1.82 -16.65 -3.28
N GLN A 40 0.87 -16.04 -2.54
CA GLN A 40 0.21 -16.62 -1.35
C GLN A 40 -1.15 -17.25 -1.68
N GLY A 41 -1.59 -17.18 -2.94
CA GLY A 41 -2.83 -17.79 -3.41
C GLY A 41 -4.06 -16.89 -3.26
N ASN A 42 -3.89 -15.60 -2.98
CA ASN A 42 -4.99 -14.64 -2.95
C ASN A 42 -5.47 -14.32 -4.37
N GLN A 43 -6.77 -14.14 -4.55
CA GLN A 43 -7.31 -13.53 -5.77
C GLN A 43 -7.10 -12.02 -5.67
N VAL A 44 -6.36 -11.47 -6.63
CA VAL A 44 -6.01 -10.06 -6.66
C VAL A 44 -6.30 -9.48 -8.03
N GLU A 45 -6.59 -8.19 -8.06
CA GLU A 45 -6.54 -7.41 -9.28
C GLU A 45 -5.20 -6.67 -9.29
N ILE A 46 -4.52 -6.66 -10.44
CA ILE A 46 -3.36 -5.77 -10.62
C ILE A 46 -3.93 -4.38 -10.88
N SER A 47 -3.57 -3.40 -10.03
CA SER A 47 -4.02 -2.01 -10.23
C SER A 47 -3.59 -1.50 -11.60
N ASP A 48 -4.38 -0.58 -12.16
CA ASP A 48 -3.88 0.20 -13.27
C ASP A 48 -2.65 0.98 -12.79
N VAL A 49 -1.62 1.05 -13.63
CA VAL A 49 -0.37 1.72 -13.28
C VAL A 49 -0.60 3.21 -13.01
N LEU A 50 -0.11 3.70 -11.87
CA LEU A 50 -0.08 5.12 -11.59
C LEU A 50 0.86 5.80 -12.62
N PRO A 51 0.42 6.83 -13.38
CA PRO A 51 1.32 7.54 -14.27
C PRO A 51 2.48 8.19 -13.50
N LYS A 52 3.64 8.32 -14.16
CA LYS A 52 4.76 9.07 -13.57
C LYS A 52 4.37 10.53 -13.39
N ALA A 53 4.86 11.16 -12.32
CA ALA A 53 4.62 12.57 -12.08
C ALA A 53 5.13 13.41 -13.26
N GLU A 54 4.29 14.30 -13.79
CA GLU A 54 4.68 15.20 -14.90
C GLU A 54 5.71 16.25 -14.46
N ILE A 55 5.67 16.62 -13.18
CA ILE A 55 6.52 17.65 -12.58
C ILE A 55 7.49 17.00 -11.62
N GLU A 56 8.78 17.13 -11.90
CA GLU A 56 9.83 16.79 -10.93
C GLU A 56 9.71 17.72 -9.71
N ARG A 57 9.45 17.13 -8.55
CA ARG A 57 9.40 17.84 -7.27
C ARG A 57 10.66 17.59 -6.45
N LYS A 58 10.62 17.98 -5.17
CA LYS A 58 11.77 17.90 -4.26
C LYS A 58 12.34 16.48 -4.24
N GLN A 59 13.65 16.40 -4.42
CA GLN A 59 14.40 15.15 -4.42
C GLN A 59 14.79 14.67 -3.01
N THR A 60 14.62 15.55 -2.01
CA THR A 60 14.99 15.34 -0.61
C THR A 60 13.89 15.87 0.31
N PHE A 61 13.80 15.29 1.51
CA PHE A 61 12.94 15.82 2.57
C PHE A 61 13.61 17.00 3.29
N ASP A 62 12.86 18.06 3.56
CA ASP A 62 13.36 19.22 4.32
C ASP A 62 13.39 18.94 5.84
N VAL A 63 12.47 18.09 6.28
CA VAL A 63 12.34 17.60 7.66
C VAL A 63 12.22 16.08 7.61
N PRO A 64 12.76 15.34 8.60
CA PRO A 64 12.49 13.91 8.73
C PRO A 64 10.98 13.65 8.82
N ALA A 65 10.56 12.46 8.39
CA ALA A 65 9.19 12.02 8.58
C ALA A 65 8.81 11.97 10.07
N LEU A 66 7.51 12.05 10.34
CA LEU A 66 6.98 11.66 11.64
C LEU A 66 7.16 10.16 11.79
N VAL A 67 7.32 9.71 13.03
CA VAL A 67 7.51 8.29 13.33
C VAL A 67 6.73 8.07 14.62
N GLU A 68 5.64 7.33 14.51
CA GLU A 68 4.63 7.17 15.54
C GLU A 68 5.15 6.25 16.64
N GLU A 69 5.86 5.17 16.27
CA GLU A 69 6.42 4.19 17.18
C GLU A 69 7.91 3.88 16.91
N ALA A 70 8.65 3.56 17.97
CA ALA A 70 10.07 3.22 17.82
C ALA A 70 10.19 1.72 17.53
N SER A 71 10.92 1.37 16.48
CA SER A 71 11.08 -0.02 16.04
C SER A 71 12.55 -0.43 15.90
N ASN A 72 12.81 -1.74 15.90
CA ASN A 72 14.09 -2.30 15.49
C ASN A 72 13.88 -3.00 14.16
N ALA A 73 14.36 -2.39 13.08
CA ALA A 73 14.18 -2.92 11.74
C ALA A 73 15.35 -3.82 11.34
N ASP A 74 15.04 -5.04 10.90
CA ASP A 74 16.04 -5.97 10.37
C ASP A 74 16.61 -5.47 9.04
N ILE A 75 17.90 -5.70 8.80
CA ILE A 75 18.50 -5.49 7.48
C ILE A 75 18.76 -6.85 6.86
N LEU A 76 18.07 -7.15 5.77
CA LEU A 76 18.09 -8.42 5.06
C LEU A 76 18.87 -8.28 3.74
N ASN A 77 19.66 -9.30 3.40
CA ASN A 77 20.24 -9.40 2.07
C ASN A 77 19.24 -10.01 1.06
N GLU A 78 19.64 -10.14 -0.20
CA GLU A 78 18.84 -10.68 -1.32
C GLU A 78 18.34 -12.12 -1.11
N ASN A 79 18.83 -12.85 -0.09
CA ASN A 79 18.38 -14.20 0.23
C ASN A 79 17.51 -14.24 1.51
N GLY A 80 17.03 -13.09 1.98
CA GLY A 80 16.27 -12.99 3.23
C GLY A 80 17.09 -13.20 4.50
N VAL A 81 18.43 -13.19 4.43
CA VAL A 81 19.29 -13.41 5.60
C VAL A 81 19.56 -12.08 6.30
N LYS A 82 19.28 -12.01 7.60
CA LYS A 82 19.63 -10.87 8.46
C LYS A 82 21.15 -10.63 8.46
N ILE A 83 21.56 -9.46 7.99
CA ILE A 83 22.95 -8.98 7.93
C ILE A 83 23.19 -7.76 8.85
N GLY A 84 22.13 -7.19 9.42
CA GLY A 84 22.21 -6.04 10.30
C GLY A 84 20.87 -5.70 10.93
N GLU A 85 20.84 -4.58 11.63
CA GLU A 85 19.66 -4.03 12.28
C GLU A 85 19.79 -2.50 12.31
N LYS A 86 18.66 -1.80 12.20
CA LYS A 86 18.56 -0.34 12.27
C LYS A 86 17.53 0.01 13.35
N VAL A 87 17.93 0.84 14.30
CA VAL A 87 16.99 1.41 15.28
C VAL A 87 16.28 2.60 14.63
N ILE A 88 14.96 2.56 14.65
CA ILE A 88 14.08 3.66 14.25
C ILE A 88 13.55 4.31 15.52
N GLU A 89 13.81 5.61 15.66
CA GLU A 89 13.47 6.36 16.87
C GLU A 89 12.14 7.09 16.65
N LYS A 90 11.22 6.92 17.61
CA LYS A 90 9.96 7.67 17.65
C LYS A 90 10.21 9.18 17.61
N THR A 91 9.42 9.88 16.82
CA THR A 91 9.45 11.34 16.77
C THR A 91 9.00 11.94 18.09
N LYS A 92 9.77 12.90 18.61
CA LYS A 92 9.47 13.53 19.91
C LYS A 92 8.23 14.43 19.79
N GLY A 93 7.30 14.29 20.75
CA GLY A 93 5.92 14.79 20.69
C GLY A 93 5.72 16.28 20.38
N ASN A 94 6.71 17.14 20.58
CA ASN A 94 6.64 18.56 20.22
C ASN A 94 6.46 18.78 18.71
N LEU A 95 6.94 17.85 17.88
CA LEU A 95 6.87 17.89 16.42
C LEU A 95 5.58 17.22 15.91
N LEU A 96 5.12 16.16 16.58
CA LEU A 96 3.90 15.42 16.28
C LEU A 96 2.66 16.34 16.38
N ASP A 97 2.54 17.08 17.49
CA ASP A 97 1.44 18.05 17.70
C ASP A 97 1.47 19.21 16.68
N GLN A 98 2.66 19.58 16.18
CA GLN A 98 2.82 20.68 15.24
C GLN A 98 2.53 20.29 13.80
N LEU A 99 2.78 19.05 13.40
CA LEU A 99 2.57 18.59 12.04
C LEU A 99 1.15 18.02 11.84
N LEU A 100 0.60 17.28 12.81
CA LEU A 100 -0.78 16.81 12.77
C LEU A 100 -1.79 17.96 12.96
N GLY A 101 -1.45 18.98 13.76
CA GLY A 101 -2.33 20.12 14.05
C GLY A 101 -2.38 21.21 12.96
N GLN A 102 -1.58 21.12 11.88
CA GLN A 102 -1.54 22.17 10.84
C GLN A 102 -2.59 22.00 9.73
N ASN A 103 -3.12 20.79 9.52
CA ASN A 103 -4.12 20.53 8.47
C ASN A 103 -5.57 20.82 8.91
N ASP A 104 -5.85 20.92 10.22
CA ASP A 104 -7.19 21.26 10.75
C ASP A 104 -7.63 22.71 10.46
N SER A 105 -6.75 23.55 9.92
CA SER A 105 -6.94 25.00 9.90
C SER A 105 -7.42 25.62 8.60
N LYS A 106 -7.68 24.85 7.52
CA LYS A 106 -8.04 25.48 6.23
C LYS A 106 -9.29 25.02 5.48
N GLU A 107 -9.97 23.93 5.82
CA GLU A 107 -11.19 23.59 5.04
C GLU A 107 -12.37 22.99 5.82
N THR A 108 -12.13 22.42 7.00
CA THR A 108 -13.18 21.68 7.73
C THR A 108 -14.13 22.57 8.55
N GLN A 109 -13.84 23.87 8.71
CA GLN A 109 -14.66 24.76 9.52
C GLN A 109 -15.91 25.32 8.81
N LYS A 110 -16.08 25.11 7.49
CA LYS A 110 -17.24 25.67 6.77
C LYS A 110 -18.42 24.69 6.64
N ASN A 111 -18.20 23.39 6.82
CA ASN A 111 -19.25 22.36 6.65
C ASN A 111 -19.74 21.71 7.95
N ARG A 112 -19.10 21.98 9.11
CA ARG A 112 -19.55 21.45 10.41
C ARG A 112 -20.67 22.24 11.10
N GLU A 113 -21.05 23.42 10.60
CA GLU A 113 -22.18 24.20 11.15
C GLU A 113 -23.54 23.92 10.47
N ALA A 114 -23.62 23.02 9.49
CA ALA A 114 -24.89 22.67 8.82
C ALA A 114 -25.49 21.31 9.24
N GLY A 115 -24.81 20.52 10.09
CA GLY A 115 -25.23 19.16 10.44
C GLY A 115 -25.70 18.94 11.88
N LEU A 116 -25.59 19.94 12.77
CA LEU A 116 -25.82 19.77 14.20
C LEU A 116 -27.20 20.26 14.65
N CYS A 117 -28.28 19.78 14.01
CA CYS A 117 -29.64 19.93 14.53
C CYS A 117 -30.64 19.01 13.80
N LEU A 118 -30.50 17.67 13.91
CA LEU A 118 -31.60 16.79 13.46
C LEU A 118 -31.73 15.42 14.14
N PHE A 119 -31.37 15.26 15.41
CA PHE A 119 -31.94 14.17 16.21
C PHE A 119 -32.40 14.69 17.57
N GLY A 120 -33.70 14.52 17.80
CA GLY A 120 -34.46 15.24 18.80
C GLY A 120 -34.13 14.81 20.22
N CYS A 121 -34.15 15.81 21.10
CA CYS A 121 -34.42 15.63 22.51
C CYS A 121 -35.75 14.88 22.70
N SER A 122 -35.74 13.72 23.36
CA SER A 122 -36.88 13.24 24.16
C SER A 122 -36.39 12.19 25.14
N GLY A 123 -36.77 12.34 26.41
CA GLY A 123 -36.22 11.59 27.52
C GLY A 123 -36.99 10.34 27.92
N GLY A 124 -36.34 9.56 28.80
CA GLY A 124 -36.96 8.72 29.84
C GLY A 124 -37.47 7.35 29.42
N GLY A 125 -36.94 6.30 30.06
CA GLY A 125 -37.59 4.98 30.11
C GLY A 125 -36.61 3.81 30.07
N ASP A 126 -36.75 2.94 31.06
CA ASP A 126 -35.93 1.79 31.43
C ASP A 126 -36.18 0.55 30.54
N ASP A 127 -35.38 -0.51 30.76
CA ASP A 127 -35.61 -1.94 30.46
C ASP A 127 -35.15 -2.55 29.11
N GLY A 128 -34.17 -3.47 29.20
CA GLY A 128 -34.28 -4.77 28.51
C GLY A 128 -33.26 -5.15 27.41
N SER A 129 -32.19 -5.83 27.82
CA SER A 129 -31.63 -7.07 27.24
C SER A 129 -31.80 -7.36 25.73
N GLY A 130 -30.68 -7.45 25.00
CA GLY A 130 -30.56 -8.41 23.88
C GLY A 130 -29.62 -8.03 22.73
N SER A 131 -28.34 -8.39 22.88
CA SER A 131 -27.49 -9.00 21.86
C SER A 131 -27.68 -8.59 20.38
N GLY A 132 -26.80 -7.71 19.93
CA GLY A 132 -26.43 -7.55 18.51
C GLY A 132 -25.00 -7.04 18.48
N GLY A 133 -24.03 -7.97 18.39
CA GLY A 133 -22.62 -7.64 18.27
C GLY A 133 -22.35 -6.96 16.93
N GLY A 134 -22.21 -5.64 16.98
CA GLY A 134 -21.33 -4.93 16.07
C GLY A 134 -19.96 -4.93 16.73
N ASP A 135 -19.02 -5.64 16.13
CA ASP A 135 -17.62 -5.64 16.57
C ASP A 135 -17.07 -4.25 16.25
N ASP A 136 -17.12 -3.37 17.25
CA ASP A 136 -16.48 -2.07 17.25
C ASP A 136 -14.96 -2.31 17.34
N THR A 137 -14.35 -2.65 16.21
CA THR A 137 -12.88 -2.77 16.07
C THR A 137 -12.21 -1.40 15.92
N SER A 138 -12.71 -0.38 16.63
CA SER A 138 -12.29 1.03 16.58
C SER A 138 -11.00 1.35 17.33
N GLY A 139 -10.08 0.38 17.45
CA GLY A 139 -8.74 0.62 17.96
C GLY A 139 -7.80 1.13 16.88
N ASP A 140 -6.79 1.91 17.25
CA ASP A 140 -5.63 2.17 16.39
C ASP A 140 -4.95 0.84 16.04
N ARG A 141 -4.37 0.75 14.83
CA ARG A 141 -3.78 -0.48 14.28
C ARG A 141 -2.38 -0.18 13.81
N THR A 142 -1.42 -1.02 14.21
CA THR A 142 -0.05 -0.93 13.71
C THR A 142 0.20 -2.10 12.77
N ALA A 143 0.40 -1.82 11.49
CA ALA A 143 0.74 -2.77 10.45
C ALA A 143 2.24 -2.75 10.18
N THR A 144 2.83 -3.94 10.06
CA THR A 144 4.27 -4.13 9.91
C THR A 144 4.70 -4.06 8.45
N VAL A 145 5.77 -3.32 8.17
CA VAL A 145 6.26 -3.09 6.80
C VAL A 145 7.66 -3.68 6.60
N LEU A 146 7.81 -4.46 5.54
CA LEU A 146 9.11 -4.76 4.91
C LEU A 146 9.30 -3.85 3.69
N ILE A 147 10.38 -3.08 3.71
CA ILE A 147 10.80 -2.24 2.59
C ILE A 147 11.86 -2.99 1.79
N ALA A 148 11.61 -3.26 0.51
CA ALA A 148 12.58 -3.83 -0.42
C ALA A 148 13.08 -2.75 -1.39
N ALA A 149 14.39 -2.64 -1.58
CA ALA A 149 14.98 -1.73 -2.57
C ALA A 149 15.84 -2.49 -3.57
N ASP A 150 15.58 -2.29 -4.86
CA ASP A 150 16.30 -2.93 -5.95
C ASP A 150 17.77 -2.46 -6.04
N GLU A 151 18.55 -3.14 -6.87
CA GLU A 151 19.96 -2.87 -7.07
C GLU A 151 20.22 -1.48 -7.69
N GLU A 152 19.40 -1.03 -8.65
CA GLU A 152 19.52 0.28 -9.29
C GLU A 152 19.25 1.43 -8.30
N TYR A 153 18.22 1.29 -7.47
CA TYR A 153 17.82 2.25 -6.44
C TYR A 153 18.91 2.36 -5.39
N ARG A 154 19.40 1.22 -4.87
CA ARG A 154 20.50 1.17 -3.91
C ARG A 154 21.80 1.74 -4.50
N ALA A 155 22.07 1.53 -5.78
CA ALA A 155 23.23 2.10 -6.46
C ALA A 155 23.10 3.63 -6.64
N ALA A 156 21.88 4.14 -6.87
CA ALA A 156 21.61 5.56 -7.01
C ALA A 156 21.56 6.31 -5.66
N ARG A 157 21.20 5.63 -4.57
CA ARG A 157 21.01 6.21 -3.23
C ARG A 157 21.70 5.40 -2.14
N SER A 158 22.87 5.87 -1.71
CA SER A 158 23.61 5.22 -0.61
C SER A 158 22.88 5.27 0.73
N ASP A 159 21.94 6.20 0.89
CA ASP A 159 21.08 6.40 2.07
C ASP A 159 19.68 5.79 1.89
N TRP A 160 19.49 4.88 0.92
CA TRP A 160 18.18 4.32 0.56
C TRP A 160 17.34 3.90 1.76
N GLN A 161 17.91 3.24 2.78
CA GLN A 161 17.16 2.79 3.97
C GLN A 161 16.51 3.93 4.74
N THR A 162 17.17 5.08 4.86
CA THR A 162 16.60 6.25 5.54
C THR A 162 15.64 6.98 4.61
N PHE A 163 15.96 7.01 3.32
CA PHE A 163 15.13 7.69 2.35
C PHE A 163 13.78 6.98 2.14
N THR A 164 13.77 5.67 1.94
CA THR A 164 12.55 4.86 1.79
C THR A 164 11.75 4.75 3.07
N GLN A 165 12.40 4.70 4.23
CA GLN A 165 11.71 4.85 5.51
C GLN A 165 10.93 6.17 5.54
N ASN A 166 11.58 7.31 5.26
CA ASN A 166 10.87 8.59 5.25
C ASN A 166 9.73 8.64 4.22
N ILE A 167 9.83 7.89 3.11
CA ILE A 167 8.72 7.79 2.15
C ILE A 167 7.52 7.09 2.78
N VAL A 168 7.72 5.90 3.38
CA VAL A 168 6.64 5.13 4.02
C VAL A 168 5.98 5.95 5.13
N GLU A 169 6.79 6.55 5.99
CA GLU A 169 6.36 7.39 7.13
C GLU A 169 5.82 8.78 6.72
N ASN A 170 5.97 9.16 5.43
CA ASN A 170 5.24 10.31 4.89
C ASN A 170 3.89 9.88 4.32
N ALA A 171 3.85 8.70 3.69
CA ALA A 171 2.66 8.13 3.07
C ALA A 171 1.60 7.69 4.09
N ASP A 172 2.02 7.21 5.25
CA ASP A 172 1.12 6.76 6.32
C ASP A 172 0.52 7.89 7.17
N ASN A 173 1.06 9.12 7.14
CA ASN A 173 0.54 10.23 7.95
C ASN A 173 -0.97 10.42 7.82
N ALA A 174 -1.51 10.28 6.61
CA ALA A 174 -2.94 10.38 6.38
C ALA A 174 -3.70 9.15 6.91
N PHE A 175 -3.13 7.95 6.77
CA PHE A 175 -3.67 6.72 7.38
C PHE A 175 -3.73 6.82 8.90
N VAL A 176 -2.71 7.36 9.55
CA VAL A 176 -2.68 7.61 11.00
C VAL A 176 -3.70 8.68 11.37
N ARG A 177 -3.66 9.84 10.70
CA ARG A 177 -4.50 11.01 10.99
C ARG A 177 -5.99 10.70 10.87
N ASP A 178 -6.38 10.02 9.79
CA ASP A 178 -7.79 9.89 9.39
C ASP A 178 -8.38 8.53 9.80
N HIS A 179 -7.53 7.49 9.90
CA HIS A 179 -7.98 6.13 10.16
C HIS A 179 -7.31 5.46 11.36
N GLY A 180 -6.33 6.08 12.02
CA GLY A 180 -5.58 5.44 13.12
C GLY A 180 -4.88 4.16 12.68
N ILE A 181 -4.31 4.17 11.47
CA ILE A 181 -3.51 3.06 10.90
C ILE A 181 -2.07 3.55 10.80
N ASP A 182 -1.18 2.91 11.54
CA ASP A 182 0.26 3.18 11.59
C ASP A 182 1.03 2.11 10.80
N LEU A 183 1.99 2.52 9.96
CA LEU A 183 2.79 1.62 9.12
C LEU A 183 4.22 1.51 9.68
N GLU A 184 4.40 0.63 10.66
CA GLU A 184 5.68 0.45 11.33
C GLU A 184 6.69 -0.32 10.46
N VAL A 185 7.78 0.35 10.07
CA VAL A 185 8.88 -0.28 9.35
C VAL A 185 9.64 -1.26 10.25
N GLN A 186 9.58 -2.55 9.92
CA GLN A 186 10.25 -3.64 10.66
C GLN A 186 11.37 -4.34 9.88
N ALA A 187 11.50 -4.10 8.58
CA ALA A 187 12.61 -4.63 7.80
C ALA A 187 12.99 -3.79 6.58
N PHE A 188 14.27 -3.88 6.23
CA PHE A 188 14.86 -3.38 4.99
C PHE A 188 15.52 -4.53 4.25
N ALA A 189 15.02 -4.86 3.07
CA ALA A 189 15.50 -5.91 2.21
C ALA A 189 16.29 -5.34 1.02
N GLN A 190 17.41 -5.99 0.71
CA GLN A 190 18.02 -5.86 -0.61
C GLN A 190 17.24 -6.74 -1.57
N TRP A 191 16.81 -6.18 -2.69
CA TRP A 191 16.13 -6.91 -3.75
C TRP A 191 16.93 -6.75 -5.05
N SER A 192 16.77 -7.72 -5.94
CA SER A 192 17.34 -7.75 -7.27
C SER A 192 16.17 -7.86 -8.25
N SER A 193 15.64 -6.74 -8.71
CA SER A 193 14.36 -6.74 -9.41
C SER A 193 14.49 -7.31 -10.82
N GLU A 194 13.59 -8.22 -11.20
CA GLU A 194 13.51 -8.75 -12.56
C GLU A 194 12.14 -8.43 -13.21
N GLY A 195 12.16 -8.08 -14.50
CA GLY A 195 10.94 -7.89 -15.29
C GLY A 195 11.11 -6.92 -16.46
N ASN A 196 10.19 -6.98 -17.43
CA ASN A 196 10.21 -6.12 -18.61
C ASN A 196 9.18 -4.97 -18.55
N ASN A 197 8.40 -4.89 -17.47
CA ASN A 197 7.39 -3.87 -17.22
C ASN A 197 7.02 -3.82 -15.73
N ALA A 198 6.23 -2.81 -15.32
CA ALA A 198 5.84 -2.63 -13.93
C ALA A 198 5.09 -3.84 -13.31
N SER A 199 4.21 -4.51 -14.05
CA SER A 199 3.47 -5.66 -13.54
C SER A 199 4.34 -6.90 -13.35
N GLU A 200 5.31 -7.14 -14.23
CA GLU A 200 6.29 -8.21 -14.06
C GLU A 200 7.19 -7.95 -12.83
N ILE A 201 7.62 -6.70 -12.63
CA ILE A 201 8.43 -6.28 -11.48
C ILE A 201 7.63 -6.38 -10.16
N LEU A 202 6.33 -6.09 -10.16
CA LEU A 202 5.45 -6.32 -9.01
C LEU A 202 5.35 -7.81 -8.66
N GLN A 203 5.18 -8.66 -9.68
CA GLN A 203 5.11 -10.12 -9.49
C GLN A 203 6.44 -10.71 -9.01
N ASP A 204 7.56 -10.13 -9.42
CA ASP A 204 8.90 -10.50 -8.95
C ASP A 204 9.07 -10.19 -7.46
N LEU A 205 8.72 -8.96 -7.04
CA LEU A 205 8.72 -8.59 -5.60
C LEU A 205 7.85 -9.53 -4.76
N ASP A 206 6.63 -9.81 -5.24
CA ASP A 206 5.70 -10.72 -4.58
C ASP A 206 6.31 -12.12 -4.40
N GLN A 207 6.93 -12.68 -5.44
CA GLN A 207 7.57 -14.00 -5.36
C GLN A 207 8.73 -14.07 -4.37
N ASP A 208 9.51 -13.00 -4.28
CA ASP A 208 10.71 -12.97 -3.45
C ASP A 208 10.43 -12.67 -1.98
N TRP A 209 9.46 -11.78 -1.70
CA TRP A 209 9.32 -11.17 -0.37
C TRP A 209 7.95 -11.34 0.29
N ASN A 210 6.90 -11.73 -0.44
CA ASN A 210 5.61 -11.99 0.20
C ASN A 210 5.67 -13.30 1.04
N GLY A 211 4.85 -13.37 2.09
CA GLY A 211 4.80 -14.53 3.00
C GLY A 211 5.91 -14.57 4.05
N GLN A 212 6.67 -13.49 4.21
CA GLN A 212 7.71 -13.37 5.25
C GLN A 212 7.17 -12.95 6.64
N GLY A 213 5.85 -12.80 6.78
CA GLY A 213 5.20 -12.49 8.05
C GLY A 213 5.06 -10.99 8.35
N TYR A 214 5.24 -10.13 7.35
CA TYR A 214 4.93 -8.71 7.41
C TYR A 214 3.53 -8.45 6.85
N ASP A 215 2.86 -7.40 7.31
CA ASP A 215 1.56 -6.98 6.76
C ASP A 215 1.73 -6.34 5.37
N PHE A 216 2.82 -5.61 5.15
CA PHE A 216 3.14 -4.95 3.88
C PHE A 216 4.54 -5.32 3.39
N VAL A 217 4.66 -5.50 2.07
CA VAL A 217 5.91 -5.62 1.32
C VAL A 217 5.93 -4.52 0.26
N VAL A 218 6.78 -3.53 0.46
CA VAL A 218 6.84 -2.33 -0.37
C VAL A 218 8.17 -2.27 -1.12
N GLY A 219 8.11 -2.37 -2.44
CA GLY A 219 9.24 -2.25 -3.34
C GLY A 219 9.54 -0.81 -3.72
N PHE A 220 10.82 -0.48 -3.78
CA PHE A 220 11.33 0.76 -4.35
C PHE A 220 12.33 0.44 -5.45
N THR A 221 12.04 0.95 -6.65
CA THR A 221 12.78 0.59 -7.86
C THR A 221 13.29 1.81 -8.60
N LYS A 222 14.43 1.64 -9.27
CA LYS A 222 14.92 2.55 -10.32
C LYS A 222 15.18 1.80 -11.63
N ASP A 223 14.61 0.61 -11.78
CA ASP A 223 14.64 -0.16 -13.02
C ASP A 223 14.06 0.67 -14.18
N ALA A 224 14.79 0.72 -15.28
CA ALA A 224 14.38 1.42 -16.50
C ALA A 224 13.14 0.80 -17.16
N ASN A 225 12.86 -0.49 -16.89
CA ASN A 225 11.68 -1.20 -17.34
C ASN A 225 10.44 -0.86 -16.50
N PHE A 226 10.61 -0.28 -15.31
CA PHE A 226 9.49 0.20 -14.50
C PHE A 226 8.91 1.50 -15.10
N ASN A 227 7.90 1.34 -15.95
CA ASN A 227 7.28 2.39 -16.76
C ASN A 227 6.11 3.11 -16.06
N ALA A 228 5.97 2.95 -14.75
CA ALA A 228 4.92 3.54 -13.90
C ALA A 228 5.52 4.47 -12.82
N GLY A 229 4.68 5.26 -12.17
CA GLY A 229 5.00 5.95 -10.92
C GLY A 229 4.85 5.03 -9.70
N GLY A 230 3.88 4.12 -9.76
CA GLY A 230 3.61 3.07 -8.78
C GLY A 230 2.68 2.00 -9.38
N ILE A 231 2.62 0.84 -8.71
CA ILE A 231 1.68 -0.25 -9.00
C ILE A 231 1.47 -1.11 -7.73
N ALA A 232 0.29 -1.69 -7.57
CA ALA A 232 -0.07 -2.50 -6.41
C ALA A 232 -1.01 -3.65 -6.77
N TYR A 233 -1.12 -4.61 -5.86
CA TYR A 233 -2.27 -5.51 -5.84
C TYR A 233 -3.46 -4.87 -5.12
N VAL A 234 -4.64 -5.02 -5.72
CA VAL A 234 -5.94 -4.69 -5.13
C VAL A 234 -6.58 -5.98 -4.64
N TYR A 235 -6.87 -6.05 -3.34
CA TYR A 235 -7.43 -7.23 -2.71
C TYR A 235 -8.95 -7.10 -2.56
N GLN A 236 -9.69 -8.15 -2.94
CA GLN A 236 -11.15 -8.19 -2.77
C GLN A 236 -11.57 -8.62 -1.34
N SER A 237 -10.63 -9.05 -0.52
CA SER A 237 -10.82 -9.45 0.88
C SER A 237 -9.49 -9.45 1.62
N SER A 238 -9.51 -9.46 2.96
CA SER A 238 -8.31 -9.59 3.79
C SER A 238 -7.38 -10.72 3.28
N PRO A 239 -6.12 -10.42 2.93
CA PRO A 239 -5.21 -11.40 2.35
C PRO A 239 -4.63 -12.35 3.40
N TYR A 240 -4.22 -13.54 2.96
CA TYR A 240 -3.51 -14.51 3.80
C TYR A 240 -2.00 -14.24 3.94
N GLY A 241 -1.50 -13.14 3.37
CA GLY A 241 -0.09 -12.74 3.35
C GLY A 241 0.05 -11.22 3.40
N SER A 242 1.12 -10.70 2.80
CA SER A 242 1.39 -9.27 2.75
C SER A 242 0.60 -8.59 1.65
N ALA A 243 0.18 -7.36 1.91
CA ALA A 243 -0.08 -6.35 0.89
C ALA A 243 1.19 -6.06 0.09
N VAL A 244 1.12 -6.07 -1.25
CA VAL A 244 2.31 -5.86 -2.11
C VAL A 244 2.13 -4.66 -3.04
N SER A 245 3.14 -3.80 -3.09
CA SER A 245 3.20 -2.64 -4.00
C SER A 245 4.65 -2.29 -4.38
N VAL A 246 4.84 -1.63 -5.52
CA VAL A 246 6.14 -1.15 -6.02
C VAL A 246 6.04 0.32 -6.42
N ASN A 247 7.03 1.12 -6.02
CA ASN A 247 7.10 2.56 -6.28
C ASN A 247 8.38 2.94 -7.02
N LEU A 248 8.26 3.82 -8.03
CA LEU A 248 9.42 4.36 -8.74
C LEU A 248 10.13 5.46 -7.91
N ASP A 249 11.46 5.53 -8.00
CA ASP A 249 12.25 6.68 -7.56
C ASP A 249 11.91 7.94 -8.39
N GLN A 250 11.02 8.78 -7.86
CA GLN A 250 10.58 10.05 -8.46
C GLN A 250 11.00 11.26 -7.60
N GLY A 251 11.88 11.04 -6.61
CA GLY A 251 12.22 12.01 -5.58
C GLY A 251 11.26 11.97 -4.38
N ALA A 252 11.64 12.66 -3.30
CA ALA A 252 10.96 12.59 -2.01
C ALA A 252 9.45 12.86 -2.14
N GLU A 253 9.07 14.02 -2.70
CA GLU A 253 7.69 14.49 -2.66
C GLU A 253 6.73 13.67 -3.55
N ASN A 254 7.21 13.20 -4.70
CA ASN A 254 6.37 12.44 -5.61
C ASN A 254 6.29 10.96 -5.17
N THR A 255 7.38 10.39 -4.67
CA THR A 255 7.39 8.97 -4.30
C THR A 255 6.56 8.68 -3.04
N TRP A 256 6.49 9.58 -2.03
CA TRP A 256 5.63 9.31 -0.87
C TRP A 256 4.14 9.38 -1.21
N ARG A 257 3.75 10.25 -2.15
CA ARG A 257 2.36 10.32 -2.63
C ARG A 257 1.98 9.11 -3.48
N ALA A 258 2.89 8.67 -4.35
CA ALA A 258 2.74 7.40 -5.06
C ALA A 258 2.59 6.25 -4.06
N ALA A 259 3.43 6.19 -3.02
CA ALA A 259 3.32 5.16 -2.00
C ALA A 259 1.96 5.20 -1.28
N GLN A 260 1.46 6.38 -0.88
CA GLN A 260 0.12 6.51 -0.28
C GLN A 260 -0.98 5.99 -1.21
N HIS A 261 -0.91 6.33 -2.50
CA HIS A 261 -1.82 5.82 -3.52
C HIS A 261 -1.78 4.29 -3.63
N GLU A 262 -0.59 3.70 -3.72
CA GLU A 262 -0.43 2.25 -3.83
C GLU A 262 -0.83 1.51 -2.55
N PHE A 263 -0.60 2.10 -1.37
CA PHE A 263 -1.03 1.50 -0.10
C PHE A 263 -2.56 1.49 0.00
N SER A 264 -3.22 2.49 -0.56
CA SER A 264 -4.68 2.55 -0.63
C SER A 264 -5.24 1.41 -1.48
N HIS A 265 -4.62 1.09 -2.62
CA HIS A 265 -4.97 -0.11 -3.40
C HIS A 265 -4.85 -1.40 -2.60
N ASN A 266 -3.85 -1.50 -1.72
CA ASN A 266 -3.71 -2.67 -0.85
C ASN A 266 -4.83 -2.81 0.20
N TYR A 267 -5.60 -1.75 0.47
CA TYR A 267 -6.86 -1.77 1.21
C TYR A 267 -8.09 -2.01 0.30
N GLY A 268 -7.90 -2.41 -0.96
CA GLY A 268 -8.98 -2.76 -1.88
C GLY A 268 -9.57 -1.60 -2.67
N LEU A 269 -9.01 -0.39 -2.55
CA LEU A 269 -9.59 0.80 -3.17
C LEU A 269 -9.39 0.80 -4.69
N GLY A 270 -10.44 1.15 -5.43
CA GLY A 270 -10.38 1.48 -6.85
C GLY A 270 -9.99 2.95 -7.10
N HIS A 271 -9.79 3.31 -8.37
CA HIS A 271 -9.55 4.71 -8.74
C HIS A 271 -10.84 5.52 -8.81
N ASP A 272 -10.72 6.81 -8.50
CA ASP A 272 -11.70 7.80 -8.94
C ASP A 272 -11.70 7.95 -10.47
N ALA A 273 -12.85 8.35 -11.01
CA ALA A 273 -12.93 8.65 -12.43
C ALA A 273 -12.03 9.84 -12.80
N GLN A 274 -11.10 9.64 -13.73
CA GLN A 274 -10.23 10.70 -14.23
C GLN A 274 -11.05 11.84 -14.88
N GLY A 275 -10.65 13.10 -14.65
CA GLY A 275 -11.33 14.29 -15.15
C GLY A 275 -12.64 14.63 -14.42
N SER A 276 -12.96 13.91 -13.34
CA SER A 276 -14.14 14.16 -12.50
C SER A 276 -14.05 15.45 -11.69
N GLY A 277 -12.82 15.91 -11.41
CA GLY A 277 -12.57 17.00 -10.46
C GLY A 277 -12.70 16.58 -8.99
N ILE A 278 -12.77 15.28 -8.70
CA ILE A 278 -12.69 14.74 -7.33
C ILE A 278 -11.23 14.84 -6.89
N GLU A 279 -10.97 15.73 -5.94
CA GLU A 279 -9.65 15.90 -5.33
C GLU A 279 -9.46 14.77 -4.30
N CYS A 280 -8.75 13.73 -4.70
CA CYS A 280 -8.50 12.54 -3.90
C CYS A 280 -7.16 11.93 -4.32
N ILE A 281 -6.42 11.33 -3.38
CA ILE A 281 -5.17 10.65 -3.68
C ILE A 281 -5.36 9.51 -4.69
N MET A 282 -6.55 8.89 -4.73
CA MET A 282 -6.92 7.82 -5.69
C MET A 282 -7.35 8.32 -7.06
N ASN A 283 -7.31 9.62 -7.31
CA ASN A 283 -7.55 10.22 -8.61
C ASN A 283 -6.21 10.54 -9.30
N TYR A 284 -6.00 10.06 -10.53
CA TYR A 284 -4.77 10.34 -11.28
C TYR A 284 -4.46 11.82 -11.41
N ASP A 285 -5.48 12.68 -11.56
CA ASP A 285 -5.28 14.12 -11.73
C ASP A 285 -4.73 14.80 -10.47
N TYR A 286 -4.88 14.17 -9.29
CA TYR A 286 -4.54 14.73 -7.98
C TYR A 286 -3.59 13.87 -7.14
N SER A 287 -3.26 12.66 -7.59
CA SER A 287 -2.40 11.67 -6.92
C SER A 287 -1.03 12.19 -6.48
N TYR A 288 -0.53 13.26 -7.10
CA TYR A 288 0.72 13.94 -6.70
C TYR A 288 0.53 15.32 -6.05
N GLU A 289 -0.71 15.71 -5.78
CA GLU A 289 -1.09 17.04 -5.28
C GLU A 289 -1.71 16.99 -3.88
N VAL A 290 -2.56 15.99 -3.61
CA VAL A 290 -3.31 15.85 -2.35
C VAL A 290 -2.82 14.65 -1.53
N ASP A 291 -3.14 14.64 -0.24
CA ASP A 291 -2.77 13.61 0.74
C ASP A 291 -4.00 13.05 1.49
N TYR A 292 -5.20 13.24 0.94
CA TYR A 292 -6.47 12.81 1.54
C TYR A 292 -7.31 12.04 0.54
N TRP A 293 -8.26 11.29 1.05
CA TRP A 293 -9.25 10.53 0.29
C TRP A 293 -10.56 11.30 0.19
N ASP A 294 -11.39 10.92 -0.78
CA ASP A 294 -12.78 11.31 -0.74
C ASP A 294 -13.56 10.44 0.27
N GLN A 295 -14.85 10.74 0.46
CA GLN A 295 -15.64 10.04 1.48
C GLN A 295 -15.85 8.56 1.19
N GLU A 296 -15.91 8.15 -0.10
CA GLU A 296 -16.14 6.75 -0.47
C GLU A 296 -14.90 5.92 -0.15
N HIS A 297 -13.72 6.44 -0.51
CA HIS A 297 -12.44 5.81 -0.16
C HIS A 297 -12.18 5.82 1.34
N ASP A 298 -12.52 6.89 2.07
CA ASP A 298 -12.43 6.92 3.54
C ASP A 298 -13.26 5.79 4.18
N ASP A 299 -14.49 5.60 3.70
CA ASP A 299 -15.41 4.57 4.21
C ASP A 299 -14.88 3.15 3.91
N GLU A 300 -14.27 2.93 2.74
CA GLU A 300 -13.63 1.66 2.37
C GLU A 300 -12.40 1.34 3.22
N ILE A 301 -11.49 2.30 3.41
CA ILE A 301 -10.33 2.11 4.29
C ILE A 301 -10.79 1.77 5.70
N GLN A 302 -11.81 2.48 6.21
CA GLN A 302 -12.34 2.21 7.54
C GLN A 302 -12.98 0.82 7.65
N ALA A 303 -13.66 0.35 6.60
CA ALA A 303 -14.24 -1.01 6.54
C ALA A 303 -13.15 -2.10 6.47
N HIS A 304 -12.00 -1.79 5.87
CA HIS A 304 -10.89 -2.71 5.65
C HIS A 304 -9.73 -2.53 6.65
N LYS A 305 -9.84 -1.59 7.59
CA LYS A 305 -8.83 -1.28 8.62
C LYS A 305 -8.31 -2.52 9.36
N ALA A 306 -9.17 -3.50 9.62
CA ALA A 306 -8.82 -4.72 10.34
C ALA A 306 -8.10 -5.78 9.48
N TRP A 307 -7.90 -5.55 8.18
CA TRP A 307 -7.19 -6.49 7.30
C TRP A 307 -5.72 -6.68 7.70
N TYR A 308 -5.11 -5.62 8.25
CA TYR A 308 -3.71 -5.59 8.61
C TYR A 308 -3.51 -5.12 10.05
N GLY A 309 -2.32 -5.41 10.57
CA GLY A 309 -1.88 -4.95 11.88
C GLY A 309 -2.56 -5.66 13.04
N ASN A 310 -2.21 -5.26 14.26
CA ASN A 310 -2.80 -5.77 15.50
C ASN A 310 -3.24 -4.66 16.43
#